data_AF-A0A853EGC0-F1
#
_entry.id   AF-A0A853EGC0-F1
#
_cell.length_a   1.000
_cell.length_b   1.000
_cell.length_c   1.000
_cell.angle_alpha   90.00
_cell.angle_beta   90.00
_cell.angle_gamma   90.00
#
_symmetry.space_group_name_H-M   'P 1'
#
loop_
_entity.id
_entity.type
_entity.pdbx_description
1 polymer ?
#
loop_
_entity_poly.entity_id
_entity_poly.type
_entity_poly.pdbx_seq_one_letter_code
_entity_poly.pdbx_strand_id
1 'polypeptide(L)'
;MTLPGLLHAATLIYTSVLAGFMISYVITIGALFSHALRTGRRRELQAVLLPFHKDVPVNTTYAAWVLGQVLVAASSLAANLLLDSGRPLGGQIAAVVAMPLWYTVHVASGFARDEHLAEGGPPDVPEEVVQRFVRRNLPMHTGYAATYLIAAAWLAVGLV
;
A
#
# COMPACT_ATOMS: atom_id res chain seq x y z
N MET A 1 -13.44 -23.61 -13.49
CA MET A 1 -12.61 -22.43 -13.86
C MET A 1 -11.22 -22.91 -14.25
N THR A 2 -10.60 -22.34 -15.28
CA THR A 2 -9.21 -22.68 -15.65
C THR A 2 -8.23 -22.04 -14.68
N LEU A 3 -6.99 -22.58 -14.58
CA LEU A 3 -5.95 -22.02 -13.71
C LEU A 3 -5.67 -20.53 -14.01
N PRO A 4 -5.50 -20.07 -15.27
CA PRO A 4 -5.38 -18.64 -15.57
C PRO A 4 -6.57 -17.81 -15.08
N GLY A 5 -7.79 -18.33 -15.20
CA GLY A 5 -8.99 -17.64 -14.72
C GLY A 5 -9.04 -17.51 -13.20
N LEU A 6 -8.64 -18.56 -12.47
CA LEU A 6 -8.54 -18.52 -11.00
C LEU A 6 -7.48 -17.54 -10.52
N LEU A 7 -6.29 -17.56 -11.15
CA LEU A 7 -5.21 -16.64 -10.82
C LEU A 7 -5.60 -15.18 -11.14
N HIS A 8 -6.29 -14.93 -12.26
CA HIS A 8 -6.79 -13.59 -12.59
C HIS A 8 -7.80 -13.08 -11.58
N ALA A 9 -8.78 -13.90 -11.19
CA ALA A 9 -9.75 -13.55 -10.16
C ALA A 9 -9.07 -13.30 -8.80
N ALA A 10 -8.10 -14.14 -8.42
CA ALA A 10 -7.32 -13.93 -7.20
C ALA A 10 -6.50 -12.63 -7.25
N THR A 11 -5.86 -12.32 -8.37
CA THR A 11 -5.16 -11.03 -8.56
C THR A 11 -6.12 -9.86 -8.38
N LEU A 12 -7.29 -9.89 -9.01
CA LEU A 12 -8.30 -8.85 -8.86
C LEU A 12 -8.69 -8.65 -7.38
N ILE A 13 -8.97 -9.74 -6.66
CA ILE A 13 -9.36 -9.69 -5.24
C ILE A 13 -8.24 -9.08 -4.41
N TYR A 14 -7.00 -9.59 -4.52
CA TYR A 14 -5.86 -9.08 -3.76
C TYR A 14 -5.60 -7.59 -4.06
N THR A 15 -5.60 -7.20 -5.33
CA THR A 15 -5.40 -5.81 -5.76
C THR A 15 -6.51 -4.90 -5.21
N SER A 16 -7.77 -5.37 -5.20
CA SER A 16 -8.90 -4.63 -4.62
C SER A 16 -8.81 -4.51 -3.09
N VAL A 17 -8.36 -5.56 -2.39
CA VAL A 17 -8.14 -5.53 -0.94
C VAL A 17 -7.07 -4.49 -0.59
N LEU A 18 -5.95 -4.43 -1.32
CA LEU A 18 -4.93 -3.42 -1.09
C LEU A 18 -5.40 -2.00 -1.46
N ALA A 19 -6.21 -1.84 -2.51
CA ALA A 19 -6.86 -0.57 -2.81
C ALA A 19 -7.72 -0.10 -1.63
N GLY A 20 -8.60 -0.98 -1.14
CA GLY A 20 -9.48 -0.71 0.00
C GLY A 20 -8.71 -0.41 1.29
N PHE A 21 -7.63 -1.15 1.55
CA PHE A 21 -6.73 -0.88 2.68
C PHE A 21 -6.12 0.53 2.60
N MET A 22 -5.58 0.92 1.45
CA MET A 22 -4.98 2.25 1.27
C MET A 22 -6.01 3.38 1.37
N ILE A 23 -7.20 3.18 0.79
CA ILE A 23 -8.32 4.13 0.94
C ILE A 23 -8.70 4.25 2.42
N SER A 24 -8.85 3.12 3.12
CA SER A 24 -9.15 3.09 4.54
C SER A 24 -8.09 3.84 5.35
N TYR A 25 -6.80 3.63 5.07
CA TYR A 25 -5.72 4.37 5.71
C TYR A 25 -5.90 5.89 5.50
N VAL A 26 -6.10 6.33 4.26
CA VAL A 26 -6.25 7.76 3.93
C VAL A 26 -7.40 8.41 4.69
N ILE A 27 -8.56 7.74 4.78
CA ILE A 27 -9.76 8.31 5.43
C ILE A 27 -9.77 8.16 6.96
N THR A 28 -9.01 7.21 7.51
CA THR A 28 -8.98 6.92 8.95
C THR A 28 -7.61 7.20 9.57
N ILE A 29 -6.73 6.18 9.63
CA ILE A 29 -5.51 6.19 10.41
C ILE A 29 -4.52 7.26 9.93
N GLY A 30 -4.32 7.41 8.62
CA GLY A 30 -3.45 8.45 8.06
C GLY A 30 -3.95 9.86 8.36
N ALA A 31 -5.27 10.07 8.34
CA ALA A 31 -5.89 11.34 8.71
C ALA A 31 -5.73 11.63 10.22
N LEU A 32 -5.91 10.60 11.06
CA LEU A 32 -5.68 10.67 12.50
C LEU A 32 -4.21 11.03 12.82
N PHE A 33 -3.25 10.33 12.21
CA PHE A 33 -1.82 10.60 12.38
C PHE A 33 -1.48 12.02 11.96
N SER A 34 -1.97 12.44 10.79
CA SER A 34 -1.77 13.81 10.29
C SER A 34 -2.36 14.86 11.24
N HIS A 35 -3.55 14.62 11.81
CA HIS A 35 -4.17 15.51 12.78
C HIS A 35 -3.39 15.58 14.10
N ALA A 36 -3.02 14.42 14.67
CA ALA A 36 -2.30 14.35 15.93
C ALA A 36 -0.94 15.06 15.84
N LEU A 37 -0.21 14.85 14.74
CA LEU A 37 1.09 15.48 14.54
C LEU A 37 0.95 17.00 14.30
N ARG A 38 -0.03 17.44 13.51
CA ARG A 38 -0.30 18.88 13.30
C ARG A 38 -0.70 19.64 14.56
N THR A 39 -1.27 18.94 15.53
CA THR A 39 -1.75 19.53 16.79
C THR A 39 -0.74 19.36 17.93
N GLY A 40 0.49 18.92 17.64
CA GLY A 40 1.54 18.73 18.64
C GLY A 40 1.33 17.53 19.57
N ARG A 41 0.36 16.66 19.28
CA ARG A 41 0.01 15.48 20.08
C ARG A 41 0.86 14.25 19.77
N ARG A 42 2.09 14.46 19.31
CA ARG A 42 3.01 13.38 18.92
C ARG A 42 3.30 12.40 20.07
N ARG A 43 3.46 12.90 21.30
CA ARG A 43 3.68 12.05 22.48
C ARG A 43 2.48 11.17 22.80
N GLU A 44 1.26 11.72 22.71
CA GLU A 44 0.02 10.96 22.91
C GLU A 44 -0.12 9.86 21.85
N LEU A 45 0.17 10.19 20.58
CA LEU A 45 0.19 9.21 19.49
C LEU A 45 1.20 8.08 19.75
N GLN A 46 2.43 8.42 20.13
CA GLN A 46 3.50 7.46 20.39
C GLN A 46 3.22 6.56 21.60
N ALA A 47 2.55 7.09 22.64
CA ALA A 47 2.17 6.32 23.82
C ALA A 47 1.25 5.13 23.49
N VAL A 48 0.49 5.22 22.39
CA VAL A 48 -0.36 4.13 21.89
C VAL A 48 0.36 3.32 20.82
N LEU A 49 1.00 3.99 19.86
CA LEU A 49 1.57 3.37 18.66
C LEU A 49 2.77 2.46 18.96
N LEU A 50 3.69 2.90 19.83
CA LEU A 50 4.92 2.16 20.11
C LEU A 50 4.66 0.82 20.83
N PRO A 51 3.84 0.75 21.91
CA PRO A 51 3.46 -0.53 22.49
C PRO A 51 2.72 -1.43 21.51
N PHE A 52 1.78 -0.86 20.73
CA PHE A 52 1.02 -1.63 19.75
C PHE A 52 1.92 -2.31 18.71
N HIS A 53 2.91 -1.60 18.15
CA HIS A 53 3.86 -2.18 17.18
C HIS A 53 4.78 -3.23 17.80
N LYS A 54 5.04 -3.17 19.11
CA LYS A 54 5.82 -4.18 19.82
C LYS A 54 5.01 -5.47 20.05
N ASP A 55 3.74 -5.32 20.42
CA ASP A 55 2.92 -6.45 20.88
C ASP A 55 2.15 -7.11 19.74
N VAL A 56 1.88 -6.39 18.65
CA VAL A 56 1.12 -6.86 17.49
C VAL A 56 2.01 -6.92 16.26
N PRO A 57 2.10 -8.08 15.56
CA PRO A 57 2.95 -8.26 14.38
C PRO A 57 2.31 -7.66 13.11
N VAL A 58 1.91 -6.38 13.17
CA VAL A 58 1.25 -5.68 12.05
C VAL A 58 2.15 -5.63 10.83
N ASN A 59 3.44 -5.34 11.01
CA ASN A 59 4.40 -5.26 9.91
C ASN A 59 4.53 -6.60 9.17
N THR A 60 4.59 -7.72 9.91
CA THR A 60 4.66 -9.06 9.33
C THR A 60 3.37 -9.40 8.58
N THR A 61 2.22 -9.10 9.19
CA THR A 61 0.91 -9.37 8.58
C THR A 61 0.73 -8.56 7.30
N TYR A 62 1.03 -7.27 7.34
CA TYR A 62 1.02 -6.38 6.18
C TYR A 62 1.96 -6.87 5.07
N ALA A 63 3.22 -7.18 5.42
CA ALA A 63 4.20 -7.68 4.46
C ALA A 63 3.74 -8.99 3.79
N ALA A 64 3.11 -9.90 4.53
CA ALA A 64 2.56 -11.14 3.98
C ALA A 64 1.44 -10.88 2.95
N TRP A 65 0.52 -9.95 3.24
CA TRP A 65 -0.55 -9.58 2.32
C TRP A 65 -0.03 -8.91 1.04
N VAL A 66 0.92 -7.97 1.19
CA VAL A 66 1.53 -7.28 0.05
C VAL A 66 2.35 -8.24 -0.81
N LEU A 67 3.20 -9.07 -0.19
CA LEU A 67 3.99 -10.06 -0.91
C LEU A 67 3.08 -11.08 -1.60
N GLY A 68 2.04 -11.54 -0.92
CA GLY A 68 1.02 -12.42 -1.49
C GLY A 68 0.38 -11.81 -2.73
N GLN A 69 0.01 -10.53 -2.69
CA GLN A 69 -0.54 -9.84 -3.87
C GLN A 69 0.43 -9.82 -5.04
N VAL A 70 1.70 -9.46 -4.81
CA VAL A 70 2.72 -9.41 -5.88
C VAL A 70 2.96 -10.79 -6.49
N LEU A 71 3.10 -11.82 -5.65
CA LEU A 71 3.32 -13.20 -6.11
C LEU A 71 2.14 -13.72 -6.92
N VAL A 72 0.90 -13.52 -6.43
CA VAL A 72 -0.31 -13.93 -7.15
C VAL A 72 -0.46 -13.17 -8.48
N ALA A 73 -0.19 -11.86 -8.50
CA ALA A 73 -0.21 -11.07 -9.73
C ALA A 73 0.83 -11.56 -10.75
N ALA A 74 2.05 -11.85 -10.31
CA ALA A 74 3.12 -12.37 -11.16
C ALA A 74 2.79 -13.77 -11.71
N SER A 75 2.25 -14.66 -10.86
CA SER A 75 1.79 -15.98 -11.30
C SER A 75 0.64 -15.88 -12.30
N SER A 76 -0.29 -14.95 -12.11
CA SER A 76 -1.40 -14.69 -13.02
C SER A 76 -0.93 -14.21 -14.39
N LEU A 77 0.02 -13.26 -14.41
CA LEU A 77 0.64 -12.77 -15.64
C LEU A 77 1.40 -13.89 -16.36
N ALA A 78 2.23 -14.65 -15.63
CA ALA A 78 2.98 -15.77 -16.19
C ALA A 78 2.05 -16.86 -16.76
N ALA A 79 0.98 -17.22 -16.04
CA ALA A 79 0.00 -18.19 -16.52
C ALA A 79 -0.72 -17.71 -17.78
N ASN A 80 -1.04 -16.42 -17.89
CA ASN A 80 -1.66 -15.86 -19.09
C ASN A 80 -0.71 -15.92 -20.30
N LEU A 81 0.58 -15.58 -20.11
CA LEU A 81 1.60 -15.62 -21.16
C LEU A 81 1.96 -17.05 -21.60
N LEU A 82 2.07 -17.99 -20.65
CA LEU A 82 2.54 -19.36 -20.92
C LEU A 82 1.43 -20.28 -21.44
N LEU A 83 0.19 -20.02 -21.06
CA LEU A 83 -0.97 -20.86 -21.43
C LEU A 83 -1.84 -20.21 -22.52
N ASP A 84 -1.32 -19.16 -23.16
CA ASP A 84 -1.94 -18.40 -24.26
C ASP A 84 -3.43 -18.13 -24.04
N SER A 85 -3.77 -17.55 -22.89
CA SER A 85 -5.17 -17.43 -22.48
C SER A 85 -5.95 -16.31 -23.20
N GLY A 86 -5.29 -15.54 -24.07
CA GLY A 86 -5.87 -14.47 -24.88
C GLY A 86 -6.36 -13.24 -24.09
N ARG A 87 -6.15 -13.20 -22.77
CA ARG A 87 -6.64 -12.12 -21.91
C ARG A 87 -5.76 -10.87 -22.01
N PRO A 88 -6.33 -9.65 -21.97
CA PRO A 88 -5.55 -8.41 -21.95
C PRO A 88 -4.54 -8.38 -20.80
N LEU A 89 -3.27 -8.15 -21.12
CA LEU A 89 -2.16 -8.18 -20.15
C LEU A 89 -2.08 -6.91 -19.28
N GLY A 90 -2.65 -5.80 -19.74
CA GLY A 90 -2.45 -4.47 -19.13
C GLY A 90 -2.78 -4.41 -17.64
N GLY A 91 -3.94 -4.94 -17.23
CA GLY A 91 -4.33 -4.98 -15.82
C GLY A 91 -3.41 -5.86 -14.96
N GLN A 92 -2.94 -6.99 -15.49
CA GLN A 92 -2.01 -7.88 -14.78
C GLN A 92 -0.63 -7.24 -14.61
N ILE A 93 -0.12 -6.59 -15.66
CA ILE A 93 1.14 -5.82 -15.61
C ILE A 93 1.01 -4.71 -14.57
N ALA A 94 -0.07 -3.92 -14.62
CA ALA A 94 -0.34 -2.86 -13.65
C ALA A 94 -0.34 -3.38 -12.20
N ALA A 95 -0.97 -4.53 -11.95
CA ALA A 95 -1.02 -5.14 -10.63
C ALA A 95 0.34 -5.66 -10.13
N VAL A 96 1.19 -6.15 -11.03
CA VAL A 96 2.56 -6.58 -10.68
C VAL A 96 3.44 -5.38 -10.31
N VAL A 97 3.35 -4.28 -11.07
CA VAL A 97 4.24 -3.13 -10.91
C VAL A 97 3.79 -2.14 -9.84
N ALA A 98 2.52 -2.18 -9.42
CA ALA A 98 1.95 -1.22 -8.47
C ALA A 98 2.78 -1.11 -7.17
N MET A 99 3.04 -2.23 -6.49
CA MET A 99 3.82 -2.19 -5.24
C MET A 99 5.28 -1.79 -5.45
N PRO A 100 6.05 -2.41 -6.37
CA PRO A 100 7.44 -2.02 -6.60
C PRO A 100 7.58 -0.55 -6.94
N LEU A 101 6.73 -0.02 -7.84
CA LEU A 101 6.74 1.38 -8.23
C LEU A 101 6.57 2.29 -7.01
N TRP A 102 5.51 2.06 -6.24
CA TRP A 102 5.19 2.94 -5.14
C TRP A 102 6.14 2.79 -3.96
N TYR A 103 6.61 1.58 -3.65
CA TYR A 103 7.67 1.37 -2.67
C TYR A 103 8.94 2.15 -3.04
N THR A 104 9.34 2.13 -4.31
CA THR A 104 10.45 2.94 -4.79
C THR A 104 10.18 4.43 -4.60
N VAL A 105 8.99 4.94 -4.94
CA VAL A 105 8.63 6.35 -4.72
C VAL A 105 8.65 6.71 -3.23
N HIS A 106 8.14 5.84 -2.35
CA HIS A 106 8.09 6.00 -0.90
C HIS A 106 9.48 6.15 -0.29
N VAL A 107 10.41 5.30 -0.72
CA VAL A 107 11.80 5.32 -0.26
C VAL A 107 12.59 6.46 -0.90
N ALA A 108 12.57 6.58 -2.23
CA ALA A 108 13.40 7.52 -2.97
C ALA A 108 13.03 9.00 -2.71
N SER A 109 11.76 9.28 -2.40
CA SER A 109 11.33 10.64 -2.00
C SER A 109 11.78 11.06 -0.59
N GLY A 110 12.36 10.13 0.18
CA GLY A 110 12.68 10.31 1.59
C GLY A 110 11.46 10.24 2.51
N PHE A 111 10.27 9.97 1.98
CA PHE A 111 9.05 9.88 2.77
C PHE A 111 9.11 8.76 3.81
N ALA A 112 9.62 7.57 3.45
CA ALA A 112 9.77 6.44 4.37
C ALA A 112 10.57 6.82 5.64
N ARG A 113 11.61 7.65 5.48
CA ARG A 113 12.43 8.13 6.60
C ARG A 113 11.67 9.16 7.43
N ASP A 114 11.02 10.12 6.78
CA ASP A 114 10.24 11.15 7.47
C ASP A 114 9.07 10.52 8.26
N GLU A 115 8.41 9.51 7.71
CA GLU A 115 7.36 8.69 8.36
C GLU A 115 7.89 7.97 9.60
N HIS A 116 8.97 7.20 9.46
CA HIS A 116 9.58 6.49 10.57
C HIS A 116 9.96 7.46 11.71
N LEU A 117 10.55 8.61 11.39
CA LEU A 117 10.93 9.61 12.38
C LEU A 117 9.72 10.29 13.01
N ALA A 118 8.72 10.69 12.23
CA ALA A 118 7.54 11.38 12.73
C ALA A 118 6.69 10.50 13.66
N GLU A 119 6.50 9.23 13.30
CA GLU A 119 5.64 8.31 14.05
C GLU A 119 6.37 7.58 15.16
N GLY A 120 7.58 7.06 14.89
CA GLY A 120 8.31 6.18 15.81
C GLY A 120 9.67 6.69 16.27
N GLY A 121 10.16 7.79 15.71
CA GLY A 121 11.46 8.36 16.04
C GLY A 121 11.52 8.97 17.44
N PRO A 122 12.73 9.39 17.87
CA PRO A 122 12.94 9.91 19.22
C PRO A 122 12.16 11.23 19.48
N PRO A 123 12.00 11.63 20.75
CA PRO A 123 11.19 12.80 21.11
C PRO A 123 11.67 14.13 20.53
N ASP A 124 12.95 14.24 20.21
CA ASP A 124 13.67 15.43 19.75
C ASP A 124 13.76 15.56 18.22
N VAL A 125 13.01 14.76 17.46
CA VAL A 125 12.94 14.89 15.99
C VAL A 125 12.56 16.33 15.60
N PRO A 126 13.29 16.96 14.66
CA PRO A 126 13.02 18.32 14.20
C PRO A 126 11.60 18.49 13.65
N GLU A 127 10.97 19.60 14.00
CA GLU A 127 9.59 19.92 13.58
C GLU A 127 9.45 19.96 12.05
N GLU A 128 10.49 20.35 11.30
CA GLU A 128 10.41 20.34 9.83
C GLU A 128 10.25 18.93 9.26
N VAL A 129 10.78 17.90 9.93
CA VAL A 129 10.61 16.49 9.53
C VAL A 129 9.15 16.10 9.68
N VAL A 130 8.55 16.42 10.83
CA VAL A 130 7.13 16.13 11.13
C VAL A 130 6.22 16.85 10.13
N GLN A 131 6.48 18.12 9.83
CA GLN A 131 5.70 18.87 8.85
C GLN A 131 5.84 18.35 7.42
N ARG A 132 7.04 17.89 7.02
CA ARG A 132 7.21 17.22 5.72
C ARG A 132 6.41 15.93 5.64
N PHE A 133 6.44 15.10 6.68
CA PHE A 133 5.62 13.90 6.76
C PHE A 133 4.13 14.24 6.62
N VAL A 134 3.60 15.10 7.49
CA VAL A 134 2.18 15.51 7.50
C VAL A 134 1.71 15.98 6.12
N ARG A 135 2.51 16.84 5.46
CA ARG A 135 2.17 17.39 4.13
C ARG A 135 2.14 16.32 3.04
N ARG A 136 2.94 15.27 3.17
CA ARG A 136 3.09 14.22 2.15
C ARG A 136 2.27 12.97 2.45
N ASN A 137 1.86 12.76 3.70
CA ASN A 137 1.26 11.51 4.14
C ASN A 137 0.03 11.13 3.33
N LEU A 138 -1.01 11.98 3.35
CA LEU A 138 -2.24 11.70 2.62
C LEU A 138 -2.03 11.71 1.09
N PRO A 139 -1.31 12.67 0.47
CA PRO A 139 -1.04 12.62 -0.96
C PRO A 139 -0.32 11.35 -1.42
N MET A 140 0.69 10.90 -0.68
CA MET A 140 1.45 9.68 -1.00
C MET A 140 0.52 8.47 -1.00
N HIS A 141 -0.18 8.24 0.12
CA HIS A 141 -1.09 7.10 0.25
C HIS A 141 -2.32 7.17 -0.67
N THR A 142 -2.77 8.38 -1.05
CA THR A 142 -3.81 8.56 -2.08
C THR A 142 -3.29 8.09 -3.45
N GLY A 143 -2.03 8.36 -3.78
CA GLY A 143 -1.42 7.86 -5.01
C GLY A 143 -1.34 6.33 -5.07
N TYR A 144 -0.93 5.71 -3.95
CA TYR A 144 -0.99 4.25 -3.78
C TYR A 144 -2.41 3.72 -4.02
N ALA A 145 -3.39 4.29 -3.31
CA ALA A 145 -4.80 3.91 -3.40
C ALA A 145 -5.34 4.00 -4.84
N ALA A 146 -5.10 5.14 -5.51
CA ALA A 146 -5.54 5.37 -6.88
C ALA A 146 -4.93 4.35 -7.85
N THR A 147 -3.64 4.04 -7.70
CA THR A 147 -2.94 3.09 -8.57
C THR A 147 -3.49 1.68 -8.42
N TYR A 148 -3.69 1.22 -7.18
CA TYR A 148 -4.32 -0.08 -6.92
C TYR A 148 -5.76 -0.13 -7.43
N LEU A 149 -6.53 0.95 -7.24
CA LEU A 149 -7.91 1.03 -7.71
C LEU A 149 -8.01 0.96 -9.24
N ILE A 150 -7.15 1.70 -9.95
CA ILE A 150 -7.08 1.68 -11.42
C ILE A 150 -6.66 0.28 -11.90
N ALA A 151 -5.65 -0.33 -11.28
CA ALA A 151 -5.23 -1.68 -11.63
C ALA A 151 -6.37 -2.71 -11.41
N ALA A 152 -7.10 -2.62 -10.30
CA ALA A 152 -8.25 -3.46 -10.02
C ALA A 152 -9.38 -3.26 -11.05
N ALA A 153 -9.72 -2.01 -11.37
CA ALA A 153 -10.72 -1.71 -12.39
C ALA A 153 -10.33 -2.28 -13.76
N TRP A 154 -9.05 -2.17 -14.14
CA TRP A 154 -8.55 -2.71 -15.41
C TRP A 154 -8.57 -4.24 -15.43
N LEU A 155 -8.23 -4.89 -14.32
CA LEU A 155 -8.37 -6.34 -14.17
C LEU A 155 -9.83 -6.79 -14.29
N ALA A 156 -10.77 -6.02 -13.76
CA ALA A 156 -12.20 -6.31 -13.85
C ALA A 156 -12.72 -6.23 -15.29
N VAL A 157 -12.22 -5.28 -16.10
CA VAL A 157 -12.53 -5.24 -17.54
C VAL A 157 -12.08 -6.52 -18.25
N GLY A 158 -10.94 -7.11 -17.85
CA GLY A 158 -10.46 -8.39 -18.40
C GLY A 158 -11.20 -9.65 -17.93
N LEU A 159 -12.26 -9.51 -17.14
CA LEU A 159 -13.19 -10.60 -16.79
C LEU A 159 -14.42 -10.68 -17.70
N VAL A 160 -14.75 -9.59 -18.40
CA VAL A 160 -15.86 -9.48 -19.35
C VAL A 160 -15.40 -9.91 -20.74
#